data_AF-A0AAU3HSL5-F1
#
_entry.id   AF-A0AAU3HSL5-F1
#
_cell.length_a   1.000
_cell.length_b   1.000
_cell.length_c   1.000
_cell.angle_alpha   90.00
_cell.angle_beta   90.00
_cell.angle_gamma   90.00
#
_symmetry.space_group_name_H-M   'P 1'
#
loop_
_entity.id
_entity.type
_entity.pdbx_description
1 polymer ?
#
loop_
_entity_poly.entity_id
_entity_poly.type
_entity_poly.pdbx_seq_one_letter_code
_entity_poly.pdbx_strand_id
1 'polypeptide(L)' 'MVLLDATAVGCVSTWLSNGGALDRERHRILRDCIADLDLFLQLLDDAAELGYVRRLRQLARLVSESGPHPTD' A
#
# COMPACT_ATOMS: atom_id res chain seq x y z
N MET A 1 -2.22 2.27 13.24
CA MET A 1 -2.21 2.84 11.86
C MET A 1 -0.85 3.41 11.45
N VAL A 2 -0.07 4.07 12.32
CA VAL A 2 1.20 4.72 11.95
C VAL A 2 2.20 3.82 11.19
N LEU A 3 2.42 2.59 11.66
CA LEU A 3 3.37 1.67 11.00
C LEU A 3 2.87 1.25 9.61
N LEU A 4 1.61 0.82 9.51
CA LEU A 4 0.98 0.41 8.25
C LEU A 4 0.97 1.55 7.22
N ASP A 5 0.70 2.76 7.69
CA ASP A 5 0.75 3.97 6.88
C ASP A 5 2.16 4.24 6.34
N ALA A 6 3.17 4.26 7.22
CA ALA A 6 4.55 4.48 6.84
C ALA A 6 5.07 3.40 5.88
N THR A 7 4.67 2.14 6.06
CA THR A 7 5.02 1.04 5.16
C THR A 7 4.39 1.21 3.78
N ALA A 8 3.10 1.53 3.70
CA ALA A 8 2.42 1.77 2.43
C ALA A 8 3.00 2.99 1.70
N VAL A 9 3.17 4.12 2.39
CA VAL A 9 3.79 5.34 1.85
C VAL A 9 5.23 5.08 1.41
N GLY A 10 6.00 4.29 2.16
CA GLY A 10 7.35 3.88 1.80
C GLY A 10 7.40 3.10 0.49
N CYS A 11 6.48 2.14 0.30
CA CYS A 11 6.38 1.39 -0.95
C CYS A 11 5.96 2.29 -2.12
N VAL A 12 4.94 3.14 -1.96
CA VAL A 12 4.52 4.09 -3.02
C VAL A 12 5.66 5.04 -3.38
N SER A 13 6.40 5.56 -2.39
CA SER A 13 7.54 6.46 -2.63
C SER A 13 8.66 5.76 -3.38
N THR A 14 8.97 4.51 -3.04
CA THR A 14 9.95 3.72 -3.80
C THR A 14 9.49 3.45 -5.22
N TRP A 15 8.22 3.11 -5.43
CA TRP A 15 7.66 2.91 -6.76
C TRP A 15 7.81 4.16 -7.63
N LEU A 16 7.50 5.34 -7.09
CA LEU A 16 7.69 6.62 -7.77
C LEU A 16 9.17 6.88 -8.10
N SER A 17 10.07 6.67 -7.15
CA SER A 17 11.51 6.88 -7.33
C SER A 17 12.15 5.90 -8.32
N ASN A 18 11.61 4.69 -8.43
CA ASN A 18 12.12 3.64 -9.31
C ASN A 18 11.43 3.64 -10.70
N GLY A 19 10.72 4.71 -11.07
CA GLY A 19 10.11 4.83 -12.39
C GLY A 19 8.94 3.88 -12.64
N GLY A 20 8.21 3.52 -11.58
CA GLY A 20 7.03 2.66 -11.68
C GLY A 20 7.27 1.19 -11.38
N ALA A 21 8.34 0.88 -10.64
CA ALA A 21 8.77 -0.48 -10.34
C ALA A 21 8.98 -0.71 -8.84
N LEU A 22 8.52 -1.85 -8.34
CA LEU A 22 8.87 -2.35 -7.00
C LEU A 22 9.63 -3.66 -7.13
N ASP A 23 10.62 -3.88 -6.25
CA ASP A 23 11.21 -5.20 -6.07
C ASP A 23 10.17 -6.18 -5.47
N ARG A 24 10.48 -7.48 -5.58
CA ARG A 24 9.55 -8.54 -5.19
C ARG A 24 9.18 -8.48 -3.71
N GLU A 25 10.13 -8.11 -2.85
CA GLU A 25 9.89 -8.04 -1.40
C GLU A 25 8.98 -6.87 -1.05
N ARG A 26 9.24 -5.67 -1.60
CA ARG A 26 8.34 -4.52 -1.42
C ARG A 26 6.96 -4.76 -2.02
N HIS A 27 6.87 -5.48 -3.14
CA HIS A 27 5.60 -5.87 -3.73
C HIS A 27 4.81 -6.80 -2.79
N ARG A 28 5.48 -7.77 -2.16
CA ARG A 28 4.89 -8.65 -1.14
C ARG A 28 4.42 -7.85 0.08
N ILE A 29 5.29 -7.02 0.65
CA ILE A 29 4.96 -6.15 1.80
C ILE A 29 3.74 -5.28 1.49
N LEU A 30 3.68 -4.71 0.28
CA LEU A 30 2.55 -3.87 -0.12
C LEU A 30 1.25 -4.66 -0.23
N ARG A 31 1.28 -5.91 -0.70
CA ARG A 31 0.09 -6.79 -0.74
C ARG A 31 -0.39 -7.14 0.67
N ASP A 32 0.52 -7.45 1.58
CA ASP A 32 0.19 -7.71 2.98
C ASP A 32 -0.42 -6.44 3.61
N CYS A 33 0.13 -5.26 3.32
CA CYS A 33 -0.46 -3.98 3.75
C CYS A 33 -1.87 -3.76 3.22
N ILE A 34 -2.17 -4.13 1.96
CA ILE A 34 -3.52 -4.01 1.40
C ILE A 34 -4.51 -4.90 2.17
N ALA A 35 -4.11 -6.12 2.52
CA ALA A 35 -4.94 -7.04 3.31
C ALA A 35 -5.23 -6.47 4.70
N ASP A 36 -4.22 -5.91 5.37
CA ASP A 36 -4.41 -5.24 6.66
C ASP A 36 -5.33 -4.02 6.55
N LEU A 37 -5.16 -3.18 5.51
CA LEU A 37 -6.06 -2.05 5.26
C LEU A 37 -7.51 -2.50 5.00
N ASP A 38 -7.70 -3.62 4.30
CA ASP A 38 -9.01 -4.25 4.09
C ASP A 38 -9.67 -4.69 5.41
N LEU A 39 -8.89 -5.13 6.40
CA LEU A 39 -9.38 -5.43 7.75
C LEU A 39 -9.72 -4.14 8.52
N PHE A 40 -8.85 -3.13 8.47
CA PHE A 40 -9.12 -1.84 9.14
C PHE A 40 -10.40 -1.18 8.63
N LEU A 41 -10.68 -1.25 7.33
CA LEU A 41 -11.93 -0.71 6.76
C LEU A 41 -13.20 -1.33 7.33
N GLN A 42 -13.13 -2.55 7.89
CA GLN A 42 -14.26 -3.23 8.51
C GLN A 42 -14.39 -2.91 10.01
N LEU A 43 -13.33 -2.39 10.62
CA LEU A 43 -13.24 -2.16 12.07
C LEU A 43 -13.37 -0.69 12.45
N LEU A 44 -13.18 0.22 11.50
CA LEU A 44 -13.25 1.67 11.73
C LEU A 44 -14.69 2.17 11.59
N ASP A 45 -15.17 2.87 12.62
CA ASP A 45 -16.45 3.59 12.60
C ASP A 45 -16.29 5.10 12.35
N ASP A 46 -15.06 5.62 12.47
CA ASP A 46 -14.78 7.04 12.22
C ASP A 46 -14.76 7.33 10.71
N ALA A 47 -15.63 8.24 10.26
CA ALA A 47 -15.79 8.58 8.85
C ALA A 47 -14.54 9.23 8.23
N ALA A 48 -13.77 10.00 9.01
CA ALA A 48 -12.55 10.65 8.53
C ALA A 48 -11.42 9.62 8.38
N GLU A 49 -11.23 8.74 9.36
CA GLU A 49 -10.26 7.64 9.30
C GLU A 49 -10.61 6.66 8.17
N LEU A 50 -11.89 6.33 7.99
CA LEU A 50 -12.35 5.53 6.85
C LEU A 50 -11.98 6.18 5.51
N GLY A 51 -12.21 7.49 5.37
CA GLY A 51 -11.85 8.24 4.16
C GLY A 51 -10.34 8.26 3.89
N TYR A 52 -9.52 8.31 4.94
CA TYR A 52 -8.07 8.20 4.85
C TYR A 52 -7.64 6.80 4.40
N VAL A 53 -8.09 5.76 5.11
CA VAL A 53 -7.73 4.35 4.84
C VAL A 53 -8.16 3.91 3.44
N ARG A 54 -9.33 4.35 2.95
CA ARG A 54 -9.79 4.06 1.58
C ARG A 54 -8.82 4.62 0.53
N ARG A 55 -8.37 5.86 0.69
CA ARG A 55 -7.43 6.50 -0.24
C ARG A 55 -6.06 5.82 -0.21
N LEU A 56 -5.56 5.51 0.99
CA LEU A 56 -4.30 4.79 1.15
C LEU A 56 -4.34 3.40 0.49
N ARG A 57 -5.43 2.65 0.72
CA ARG A 57 -5.65 1.36 0.08
C ARG A 57 -5.72 1.46 -1.44
N GLN A 58 -6.39 2.48 -1.97
CA GLN A 58 -6.48 2.68 -3.42
C GLN A 58 -5.10 2.93 -4.03
N LEU A 59 -4.27 3.78 -3.41
CA LEU A 59 -2.89 4.01 -3.84
C LEU A 59 -2.06 2.72 -3.79
N ALA A 60 -2.14 1.97 -2.69
CA ALA A 60 -1.42 0.71 -2.54
C ALA A 60 -1.81 -0.31 -3.63
N ARG A 61 -3.10 -0.40 -3.98
CA ARG A 61 -3.58 -1.28 -5.05
C ARG A 61 -3.05 -0.90 -6.42
N LEU A 62 -3.12 0.39 -6.79
CA LEU A 62 -2.59 0.87 -8.06
C LEU A 62 -1.10 0.56 -8.22
N VAL A 63 -0.32 0.73 -7.15
CA VAL A 63 1.10 0.40 -7.14
C VAL A 63 1.31 -1.12 -7.20
N SER A 64 0.51 -1.93 -6.51
CA SER A 64 0.62 -3.38 -6.57
C SER A 64 0.27 -3.95 -7.94
N GLU A 65 -0.71 -3.37 -8.65
CA GLU A 65 -1.14 -3.80 -9.99
C GLU A 65 -0.09 -3.55 -11.07
N SER A 66 0.84 -2.60 -10.86
CA SER A 66 1.95 -2.35 -11.79
C SER A 66 2.96 -3.51 -11.89
N GLY A 67 2.87 -4.50 -10.99
CA GLY A 67 3.69 -5.71 -11.00
C GLY A 67 5.11 -5.50 -10.47
N PRO A 68 5.78 -6.57 -9.98
CA PRO A 68 7.18 -6.48 -9.57
C PRO A 68 8.09 -6.31 -10.78
N HIS A 69 9.18 -5.57 -10.60
CA HIS A 69 10.22 -5.45 -11.61
C HIS A 69 10.90 -6.81 -11.84
N PRO A 70 11.06 -7.27 -13.10
CA PRO A 70 11.68 -8.55 -13.42
C PRO A 70 13.21 -8.43 -13.38
N THR A 71 13.79 -8.24 -12.20
CA THR A 71 15.23 -8.41 -11.98
C THR A 71 15.48 -8.72 -10.52
N ASP A 72 15.54 -10.02 -10.24
CA ASP A 72 16.37 -10.67 -9.22
C ASP A 72 16.98 -11.91 -9.88
#